data_AF-A0A2E5PDD7-F1
#
_entry.id   AF-A0A2E5PDD7-F1
#
_cell.length_a   1.000
_cell.length_b   1.000
_cell.length_c   1.000
_cell.angle_alpha   90.00
_cell.angle_beta   90.00
_cell.angle_gamma   90.00
#
_symmetry.space_group_name_H-M   'P 1'
#
loop_
_entity.id
_entity.type
_entity.pdbx_description
1 polymer ?
#
loop_
_entity_poly.entity_id
_entity_poly.type
_entity_poly.pdbx_seq_one_letter_code
_entity_poly.pdbx_strand_id
1 'polypeptide(L)'
;ARREGDGLLQQLTDAHQTDNLRSRRWTKSLVGFVLESDGNKDVLGEWVAKWAPLGDAAIDAYCAALPNADNAASESKDEVEAFRADLGLGR
;
A
#
# COMPACT_ATOMS: atom_id res chain seq x y z
N ALA A 1 -17.39 -6.31 -4.89
CA ALA A 1 -17.48 -7.78 -4.89
C ALA A 1 -18.59 -8.26 -3.95
N ARG A 2 -18.34 -8.39 -2.63
CA ARG A 2 -19.33 -8.95 -1.68
C ARG A 2 -20.68 -8.22 -1.66
N ARG A 3 -20.68 -6.87 -1.60
CA ARG A 3 -21.92 -6.06 -1.62
C ARG A 3 -22.76 -6.27 -2.89
N GLU A 4 -22.08 -6.56 -4.00
CA GLU A 4 -22.69 -6.79 -5.32
C GLU A 4 -22.96 -8.30 -5.57
N GLY A 5 -22.81 -9.15 -4.55
CA GLY A 5 -23.06 -10.59 -4.66
C GLY A 5 -21.99 -11.40 -5.41
N ASP A 6 -20.87 -10.78 -5.80
CA ASP A 6 -19.76 -11.48 -6.47
C ASP A 6 -18.83 -12.14 -5.44
N GLY A 7 -19.15 -13.40 -5.11
CA GLY A 7 -18.36 -14.21 -4.19
C GLY A 7 -17.04 -14.72 -4.78
N LEU A 8 -16.97 -14.91 -6.11
CA LEU A 8 -15.76 -15.40 -6.77
C LEU A 8 -14.67 -14.35 -6.74
N LEU A 9 -14.98 -13.10 -7.11
CA LEU A 9 -14.02 -12.00 -7.05
C LEU A 9 -13.56 -11.75 -5.61
N GLN A 10 -14.45 -11.95 -4.63
CA GLN A 10 -14.06 -11.86 -3.23
C GLN A 10 -13.02 -12.91 -2.87
N GLN A 11 -13.28 -14.20 -3.16
CA GLN A 11 -12.33 -15.29 -2.87
C GLN A 11 -10.99 -15.12 -3.59
N LEU A 12 -11.02 -14.62 -4.83
CA LEU A 12 -9.81 -14.33 -5.60
C LEU A 12 -9.00 -13.19 -4.96
N THR A 13 -9.67 -12.13 -4.50
CA THR A 13 -9.00 -11.01 -3.81
C THR A 13 -8.41 -11.45 -2.47
N ASP A 14 -9.12 -12.29 -1.71
CA ASP A 14 -8.64 -12.88 -0.45
C ASP A 14 -7.38 -13.73 -0.69
N ALA A 15 -7.33 -14.49 -1.80
CA ALA A 15 -6.14 -15.24 -2.21
C ALA A 15 -4.96 -14.31 -2.55
N HIS A 16 -5.18 -13.25 -3.34
CA HIS A 16 -4.15 -12.25 -3.62
C HIS A 16 -3.63 -11.57 -2.36
N GLN A 17 -4.49 -11.36 -1.35
CA GLN A 17 -4.06 -10.75 -0.09
C GLN A 17 -3.04 -11.62 0.67
N THR A 18 -3.13 -12.95 0.54
CA THR A 18 -2.13 -13.87 1.11
C THR A 18 -0.75 -13.64 0.49
N ASP A 19 -0.71 -13.40 -0.82
CA ASP A 19 0.51 -13.12 -1.57
C ASP A 19 1.05 -11.71 -1.27
N ASN A 20 0.17 -10.72 -1.11
CA ASN A 20 0.54 -9.37 -0.68
C ASN A 20 1.18 -9.39 0.71
N LEU A 21 0.60 -10.11 1.67
CA LEU A 21 1.16 -10.26 3.02
C LEU A 21 2.52 -10.94 3.00
N ARG A 22 2.70 -11.96 2.15
CA ARG A 22 4.01 -12.59 1.93
C ARG A 22 5.02 -11.60 1.36
N SER A 23 4.60 -10.79 0.41
CA SER A 23 5.46 -9.77 -0.21
C SER A 23 5.90 -8.71 0.80
N ARG A 24 4.96 -8.19 1.60
CA ARG A 24 5.24 -7.22 2.66
C ARG A 24 6.26 -7.74 3.68
N ARG A 25 6.25 -9.04 4.03
CA ARG A 25 7.22 -9.61 4.97
C ARG A 25 8.65 -9.52 4.46
N TRP A 26 8.92 -9.93 3.21
CA TRP A 26 10.28 -9.86 2.69
C TRP A 26 10.69 -8.41 2.40
N THR A 27 9.76 -7.54 1.97
CA THR A 27 10.04 -6.10 1.85
C THR A 27 10.48 -5.50 3.17
N LYS A 28 9.81 -5.84 4.29
CA LYS A 28 10.20 -5.39 5.63
C LYS A 28 11.60 -5.86 6.02
N SER A 29 11.93 -7.12 5.77
CA SER A 29 13.28 -7.64 6.02
C SER A 29 14.34 -6.94 5.16
N LEU A 30 14.07 -6.70 3.87
CA LEU A 30 14.99 -6.00 2.98
C LEU A 30 15.21 -4.56 3.43
N VAL A 31 14.13 -3.81 3.71
CA VAL A 31 14.25 -2.42 4.19
C VAL A 31 14.98 -2.37 5.52
N GLY A 32 14.68 -3.29 6.44
CA GLY A 32 15.42 -3.41 7.71
C GLY A 32 16.92 -3.57 7.50
N PHE A 33 17.34 -4.48 6.60
CA PHE A 33 18.74 -4.66 6.24
C PHE A 33 19.36 -3.41 5.57
N VAL A 34 18.66 -2.80 4.61
CA VAL A 34 19.15 -1.63 3.88
C VAL A 34 19.36 -0.43 4.82
N LEU A 35 18.55 -0.31 5.87
CA LEU A 35 18.64 0.75 6.87
C LEU A 35 19.83 0.58 7.84
N GLU A 36 20.55 -0.55 7.81
CA GLU A 36 21.79 -0.73 8.59
C GLU A 36 22.96 0.12 8.04
N SER A 37 22.84 0.63 6.81
CA SER A 37 23.85 1.50 6.20
C SER A 37 23.45 2.98 6.29
N ASP A 38 24.38 3.80 6.80
CA ASP A 38 24.20 5.25 6.94
C ASP A 38 23.82 5.91 5.60
N GLY A 39 22.90 6.88 5.65
CA GLY A 39 22.42 7.63 4.48
C GLY A 39 21.33 6.95 3.64
N ASN A 40 21.17 5.62 3.73
CA ASN A 40 20.13 4.93 2.94
C ASN A 40 18.71 5.34 3.35
N LYS A 41 18.49 5.69 4.61
CA LYS A 41 17.19 6.18 5.07
C LYS A 41 16.75 7.44 4.33
N ASP A 42 17.67 8.38 4.12
CA ASP A 42 17.39 9.64 3.45
C ASP A 42 17.07 9.40 1.97
N VAL A 43 17.85 8.55 1.29
CA VAL A 43 17.60 8.14 -0.10
C VAL A 43 16.23 7.48 -0.26
N LEU A 44 15.87 6.56 0.63
CA LEU A 44 14.55 5.92 0.62
C LEU A 44 13.44 6.94 0.89
N GLY A 45 13.66 7.88 1.82
CA GLY A 45 12.75 8.99 2.11
C GLY A 45 12.50 9.87 0.88
N GLU A 46 13.55 10.23 0.14
CA GLU A 46 13.43 11.00 -1.12
C GLU A 46 12.62 10.25 -2.18
N TRP A 47 12.81 8.94 -2.30
CA TRP A 47 12.00 8.12 -3.21
C TRP A 47 10.54 8.05 -2.78
N VAL A 48 10.26 7.88 -1.48
CA VAL A 48 8.88 7.92 -0.97
C VAL A 48 8.26 9.29 -1.27
N ALA A 49 8.94 10.39 -0.96
CA ALA A 49 8.45 11.73 -1.23
C ALA A 49 8.14 11.96 -2.71
N LYS A 50 8.95 11.39 -3.61
CA LYS A 50 8.74 11.48 -5.06
C LYS A 50 7.55 10.63 -5.54
N TRP A 51 7.43 9.39 -5.09
CA TRP A 51 6.52 8.41 -5.69
C TRP A 51 5.19 8.25 -4.97
N ALA A 52 5.16 8.46 -3.64
CA ALA A 52 3.96 8.26 -2.86
C ALA A 52 2.78 9.19 -3.29
N PRO A 53 3.00 10.46 -3.67
CA PRO A 53 1.93 11.31 -4.20
C PRO A 53 1.32 10.79 -5.52
N LEU A 54 2.12 10.16 -6.38
CA LEU A 54 1.60 9.54 -7.62
C LEU A 54 0.77 8.29 -7.30
N GLY A 55 1.18 7.52 -6.29
CA GLY A 55 0.39 6.40 -5.77
C GLY A 55 -0.97 6.85 -5.23
N ASP A 56 -1.00 7.93 -4.45
CA ASP A 56 -2.25 8.50 -3.92
C ASP A 56 -3.16 9.01 -5.02
N ALA A 57 -2.63 9.73 -6.00
CA ALA A 57 -3.41 10.21 -7.13
C ALA A 57 -4.02 9.05 -7.94
N ALA A 58 -3.30 7.93 -8.07
CA ALA A 58 -3.81 6.72 -8.72
C ALA A 58 -4.94 6.07 -7.91
N ILE A 59 -4.79 5.98 -6.58
CA ILE A 59 -5.85 5.49 -5.67
C ILE A 59 -7.08 6.37 -5.78
N ASP A 60 -6.91 7.69 -5.69
CA ASP A 60 -8.00 8.66 -5.77
C ASP A 60 -8.77 8.54 -7.09
N ALA A 61 -8.05 8.49 -8.22
CA ALA A 61 -8.68 8.36 -9.54
C ALA A 61 -9.45 7.04 -9.70
N TYR A 62 -8.91 5.93 -9.20
CA TYR A 62 -9.57 4.63 -9.30
C TYR A 62 -10.81 4.57 -8.39
N CYS A 63 -10.67 4.96 -7.12
CA CYS A 63 -11.75 4.91 -6.15
C CYS A 63 -12.89 5.87 -6.47
N ALA A 64 -12.60 7.04 -7.06
CA ALA A 64 -13.63 7.99 -7.50
C ALA A 64 -14.58 7.41 -8.57
N ALA A 65 -14.12 6.41 -9.33
CA ALA A 65 -14.93 5.73 -10.34
C ALA A 65 -15.72 4.54 -9.78
N LEU A 66 -15.48 4.12 -8.53
CA LEU A 66 -16.17 2.98 -7.93
C LEU A 66 -17.53 3.40 -7.35
N PRO A 67 -18.61 2.65 -7.62
CA PRO A 67 -19.90 2.92 -7.01
C PRO A 67 -19.90 2.57 -5.51
N ASN A 68 -20.59 3.39 -4.70
CA ASN A 68 -20.80 3.13 -3.27
C ASN A 68 -19.50 2.93 -2.46
N ALA A 69 -18.47 3.72 -2.80
CA ALA A 69 -17.10 3.56 -2.31
C ALA A 69 -16.53 4.84 -1.65
N ASP A 70 -17.38 5.61 -0.97
CA ASP A 70 -17.08 6.96 -0.47
C ASP A 70 -15.78 7.07 0.36
N ASN A 71 -15.44 6.03 1.13
CA ASN A 71 -14.23 6.00 1.97
C ASN A 71 -13.09 5.16 1.39
N ALA A 72 -13.27 4.52 0.23
CA ALA A 72 -12.31 3.55 -0.29
C ALA A 72 -10.94 4.19 -0.59
N ALA A 73 -10.95 5.44 -1.06
CA ALA A 73 -9.72 6.18 -1.34
C ALA A 73 -8.93 6.49 -0.05
N SER A 74 -9.60 7.01 0.98
CA SER A 74 -8.95 7.33 2.26
C SER A 74 -8.45 6.08 2.96
N GLU A 75 -9.28 5.03 3.05
CA GLU A 75 -8.89 3.76 3.68
C GLU A 75 -7.68 3.13 3.00
N SER A 76 -7.64 3.13 1.66
CA SER A 76 -6.52 2.58 0.90
C SER A 76 -5.22 3.38 1.09
N LYS A 77 -5.31 4.71 1.12
CA LYS A 77 -4.15 5.58 1.35
C LYS A 77 -3.62 5.42 2.78
N ASP A 78 -4.50 5.33 3.76
CA ASP A 78 -4.15 5.12 5.16
C ASP A 78 -3.44 3.78 5.38
N GLU A 79 -3.91 2.68 4.76
CA GLU A 79 -3.23 1.38 4.86
C GLU A 79 -1.84 1.40 4.23
N VAL A 80 -1.71 2.05 3.07
CA VAL A 80 -0.44 2.17 2.35
C VAL A 80 0.54 3.05 3.12
N GLU A 81 0.05 4.11 3.78
CA GLU A 81 0.85 4.96 4.68
C GLU A 81 1.26 4.21 5.94
N ALA A 82 0.33 3.50 6.60
CA ALA A 82 0.63 2.69 7.78
C ALA A 82 1.72 1.65 7.49
N PHE A 83 1.70 1.03 6.31
CA PHE A 83 2.77 0.11 5.92
C PHE A 83 4.12 0.82 5.76
N ARG A 84 4.18 1.99 5.11
CA ARG A 84 5.42 2.78 5.03
C ARG A 84 5.92 3.23 6.40
N ALA A 85 5.02 3.66 7.28
CA ALA A 85 5.35 4.07 8.64
C ALA A 85 5.94 2.91 9.45
N ASP A 86 5.40 1.69 9.32
CA ASP A 86 5.96 0.46 9.94
C ASP A 86 7.37 0.12 9.41
N LEU A 87 7.73 0.59 8.21
CA LEU A 87 9.09 0.49 7.66
C LEU A 87 10.02 1.63 8.11
N GLY A 88 9.52 2.60 8.90
CA GLY A 88 10.25 3.80 9.29
C GLY A 88 10.39 4.84 8.17
N LEU A 89 9.52 4.76 7.16
CA LEU A 89 9.52 5.57 5.93
C LEU A 89 8.16 6.27 5.70
N GLY A 90 7.42 6.56 6.77
CA GLY A 90 6.17 7.32 6.70
C GLY A 90 6.39 8.76 6.17
N ARG A 91 5.32 9.39 5.72
CA ARG A 91 5.31 10.79 5.26
C ARG A 91 5.29 11.79 6.40
#